data_AF-A0A0S8K260-F1
#
_entry.id   AF-A0A0S8K260-F1
#
_cell.length_a   1.000
_cell.length_b   1.000
_cell.length_c   1.000
_cell.angle_alpha   90.00
_cell.angle_beta   90.00
_cell.angle_gamma   90.00
#
_symmetry.space_group_name_H-M   'P 1'
#
loop_
_entity.id
_entity.type
_entity.pdbx_description
1 polymer ?
#
loop_
_entity_poly.entity_id
_entity_poly.type
_entity_poly.pdbx_seq_one_letter_code
_entity_poly.pdbx_strand_id
1 'polypeptide(L)'
;WTWNNDWMRYNYNWARWYPDLTPGRYEGFVYVPEQHATTTKARYWISHAGGYTMRLLDQSANRGRWVSLNVYQFGGTRNDYVSLADVTYESWISRQIAFDAVKFVPR
;
A
#
# COMPACT_ATOMS: atom_id res chain seq x y z
N TRP A 1 6.65 -7.09 8.61
CA TRP A 1 5.63 -7.96 7.99
C TRP A 1 4.73 -8.50 9.09
N THR A 2 3.51 -8.92 8.77
CA THR A 2 2.57 -9.58 9.71
C THR A 2 1.82 -10.71 9.02
N TRP A 3 1.09 -11.52 9.79
CA TRP A 3 0.12 -12.47 9.26
C TRP A 3 -1.18 -11.76 8.88
N ASN A 4 -1.82 -12.20 7.80
CA ASN A 4 -3.03 -11.57 7.29
C ASN A 4 -4.27 -11.87 8.14
N ASN A 5 -5.21 -10.93 8.07
CA ASN A 5 -6.57 -11.07 8.55
C ASN A 5 -7.53 -11.29 7.37
N ASP A 6 -8.48 -12.22 7.54
CA ASP A 6 -9.59 -12.50 6.63
C ASP A 6 -10.77 -11.51 6.76
N TRP A 7 -10.81 -10.73 7.84
CA TRP A 7 -11.75 -9.62 8.05
C TRP A 7 -11.16 -8.61 9.05
N MET A 8 -11.76 -7.43 9.17
CA MET A 8 -11.28 -6.36 10.04
C MET A 8 -11.48 -6.70 11.53
N ARG A 9 -10.41 -7.12 12.21
CA ARG A 9 -10.41 -7.36 13.66
C ARG A 9 -9.99 -6.10 14.44
N TYR A 10 -10.25 -6.07 15.74
CA TYR A 10 -9.57 -5.10 16.62
C TYR A 10 -8.05 -5.31 16.56
N ASN A 11 -7.28 -4.23 16.66
CA ASN A 11 -5.81 -4.25 16.70
C ASN A 11 -5.14 -4.92 15.49
N TYR A 12 -5.75 -4.83 14.30
CA TYR A 12 -5.07 -5.22 13.05
C TYR A 12 -3.84 -4.32 12.83
N ASN A 13 -2.79 -4.88 12.21
CA ASN A 13 -1.57 -4.13 11.96
C ASN A 13 -1.70 -3.32 10.68
N TRP A 14 -1.14 -2.12 10.69
CA TRP A 14 -1.17 -1.22 9.55
C TRP A 14 0.06 -0.32 9.52
N ALA A 15 0.33 0.23 8.34
CA ALA A 15 1.29 1.29 8.14
C ALA A 15 0.70 2.35 7.22
N ARG A 16 1.20 3.57 7.37
CA ARG A 16 0.81 4.71 6.54
C ARG A 16 2.02 5.58 6.26
N TRP A 17 2.20 5.93 4.99
CA TRP A 17 3.29 6.75 4.50
C TRP A 17 2.72 8.09 4.03
N TYR A 18 3.12 9.15 4.73
CA TYR A 18 2.74 10.53 4.44
C TYR A 18 3.89 11.22 3.70
N PRO A 19 3.73 11.52 2.40
CA PRO A 19 4.76 12.22 1.67
C PRO A 19 4.69 13.73 1.90
N ASP A 20 5.84 14.39 1.82
CA ASP A 20 5.92 15.85 1.71
C ASP A 20 6.04 16.20 0.22
N LEU A 21 4.92 16.58 -0.40
CA LEU A 21 4.82 16.85 -1.84
C LEU A 21 4.39 18.29 -2.07
N THR A 22 4.85 18.88 -3.17
CA THR A 22 4.13 20.01 -3.76
C THR A 22 2.87 19.50 -4.47
N PRO A 23 1.78 20.29 -4.54
CA PRO A 23 0.57 19.90 -5.27
C PRO A 23 0.90 19.55 -6.74
N GLY A 24 0.42 18.41 -7.23
CA GLY A 24 0.78 17.95 -8.58
C GLY A 24 0.38 16.51 -8.88
N ARG A 25 0.67 16.06 -10.12
CA ARG A 25 0.50 14.65 -10.52
C ARG A 25 1.75 13.85 -10.16
N TYR A 26 1.55 12.74 -9.48
CA TYR A 26 2.62 11.81 -9.13
C TYR A 26 2.19 10.38 -9.40
N GLU A 27 3.13 9.57 -9.86
CA GLU A 27 3.01 8.12 -9.80
C GLU A 27 3.53 7.62 -8.45
N GLY A 28 2.66 6.96 -7.70
CA GLY A 28 3.03 6.27 -6.47
C GLY A 28 3.60 4.89 -6.78
N PHE A 29 4.66 4.49 -6.10
CA PHE A 29 5.17 3.13 -6.14
C PHE A 29 5.39 2.60 -4.72
N VAL A 30 5.25 1.30 -4.57
CA VAL A 30 5.57 0.57 -3.34
C VAL A 30 6.71 -0.40 -3.63
N TYR A 31 7.63 -0.56 -2.68
CA TYR A 31 8.60 -1.64 -2.74
C TYR A 31 8.00 -2.86 -2.06
N VAL A 32 8.03 -4.01 -2.74
CA VAL A 32 7.61 -5.29 -2.17
C VAL A 32 8.87 -6.07 -1.79
N PRO A 33 9.12 -6.30 -0.49
CA PRO A 33 10.29 -7.04 -0.04
C PRO A 33 10.40 -8.45 -0.62
N GLU A 34 11.63 -8.95 -0.68
CA GLU A 34 11.91 -10.31 -1.16
C GLU A 34 11.29 -11.39 -0.25
N GLN A 35 11.25 -11.12 1.05
CA GLN A 35 10.78 -12.05 2.08
C GLN A 35 9.44 -11.59 2.66
N HIS A 36 8.66 -12.56 3.15
CA HIS A 36 7.40 -12.33 3.87
C HIS A 36 6.30 -11.58 3.10
N ALA A 37 6.37 -11.59 1.78
CA ALA A 37 5.42 -10.98 0.87
C ALA A 37 4.67 -12.11 0.12
N THR A 38 3.73 -12.77 0.79
CA THR A 38 3.03 -13.95 0.23
C THR A 38 1.54 -13.69 -0.04
N THR A 39 0.99 -12.57 0.39
CA THR A 39 -0.39 -12.19 0.06
C THR A 39 -0.55 -11.91 -1.43
N THR A 40 -1.66 -12.38 -1.99
CA THR A 40 -2.06 -12.06 -3.37
C THR A 40 -3.04 -10.87 -3.42
N LYS A 41 -3.45 -10.37 -2.25
CA LYS A 41 -4.55 -9.41 -2.08
C LYS A 41 -4.16 -8.26 -1.14
N ALA A 42 -2.93 -7.76 -1.23
CA ALA A 42 -2.53 -6.56 -0.51
C ALA A 42 -3.37 -5.37 -1.01
N ARG A 43 -4.08 -4.70 -0.09
CA ARG A 43 -4.96 -3.57 -0.39
C ARG A 43 -4.27 -2.26 0.00
N TYR A 44 -3.61 -1.63 -0.96
CA TYR A 44 -3.04 -0.30 -0.78
C TYR A 44 -4.13 0.74 -0.97
N TRP A 45 -4.36 1.59 0.03
CA TRP A 45 -5.25 2.74 -0.05
C TRP A 45 -4.44 4.00 -0.29
N ILE A 46 -4.79 4.75 -1.32
CA ILE A 46 -4.15 6.00 -1.70
C ILE A 46 -5.15 7.12 -1.43
N SER A 47 -4.81 8.00 -0.49
CA SER A 47 -5.49 9.27 -0.28
C SER A 47 -4.82 10.32 -1.17
N HIS A 48 -5.62 11.00 -1.99
CA HIS A 48 -5.15 11.99 -2.95
C HIS A 48 -6.23 13.07 -3.15
N ALA A 49 -5.96 14.13 -3.90
CA ALA A 49 -6.87 15.27 -4.05
C ALA A 49 -8.27 14.89 -4.60
N GLY A 50 -8.35 13.86 -5.45
CA GLY A 50 -9.60 13.32 -5.97
C GLY A 50 -10.36 12.34 -5.04
N GLY A 51 -9.93 12.16 -3.79
CA GLY A 51 -10.52 11.22 -2.84
C GLY A 51 -9.62 10.01 -2.51
N TYR A 52 -10.25 8.86 -2.32
CA TYR A 52 -9.58 7.62 -1.89
C TYR A 52 -9.68 6.54 -2.96
N THR A 53 -8.54 5.98 -3.36
CA THR A 53 -8.48 4.87 -4.31
C THR A 53 -7.86 3.64 -3.64
N MET A 54 -8.50 2.47 -3.79
CA MET A 54 -7.91 1.18 -3.41
C MET A 54 -7.23 0.52 -4.60
N ARG A 55 -6.01 0.05 -4.39
CA ARG A 55 -5.25 -0.75 -5.35
C ARG A 55 -4.95 -2.11 -4.75
N LEU A 56 -5.49 -3.15 -5.40
CA LEU A 56 -5.19 -4.53 -5.08
C LEU A 56 -3.87 -4.91 -5.76
N LEU A 57 -2.94 -5.47 -5.00
CA LEU A 57 -1.62 -5.86 -5.46
C LEU A 57 -1.27 -7.27 -4.97
N ASP A 58 -0.77 -8.11 -5.88
CA ASP A 58 -0.19 -9.39 -5.55
C ASP A 58 1.27 -9.21 -5.13
N GLN A 59 1.57 -9.31 -3.84
CA GLN A 59 2.95 -9.18 -3.35
C GLN A 59 3.78 -10.42 -3.69
N SER A 60 3.17 -11.59 -3.76
CA SER A 60 3.87 -12.84 -4.05
C SER A 60 4.48 -12.87 -5.45
N ALA A 61 3.79 -12.26 -6.42
CA ALA A 61 4.26 -12.14 -7.80
C ALA A 61 5.27 -11.01 -8.02
N ASN A 62 5.43 -10.10 -7.05
CA ASN A 62 6.17 -8.85 -7.22
C ASN A 62 7.30 -8.64 -6.21
N ARG A 63 7.86 -9.72 -5.64
CA ARG A 63 8.99 -9.63 -4.70
C ARG A 63 10.21 -8.93 -5.31
N GLY A 64 10.96 -8.24 -4.44
CA GLY A 64 12.26 -7.65 -4.73
C GLY A 64 12.24 -6.44 -5.65
N ARG A 65 11.08 -5.79 -5.86
CA ARG A 65 10.95 -4.70 -6.84
C ARG A 65 9.99 -3.60 -6.42
N TRP A 66 10.14 -2.47 -7.08
CA TRP A 66 9.17 -1.37 -7.06
C TRP A 66 7.99 -1.68 -7.99
N VAL A 67 6.77 -1.54 -7.48
CA VAL A 67 5.52 -1.74 -8.23
C VAL A 67 4.72 -0.46 -8.23
N SER A 68 4.18 -0.09 -9.39
CA SER A 68 3.34 1.09 -9.52
C SER A 68 1.97 0.90 -8.86
N LEU A 69 1.57 1.88 -8.05
CA LEU A 69 0.20 2.03 -7.57
C LEU A 69 -0.67 2.84 -8.55
N ASN A 70 -0.12 3.34 -9.66
CA ASN A 70 -0.73 4.26 -10.63
C ASN A 70 -0.49 5.75 -10.31
N VAL A 71 -0.94 6.61 -11.23
CA VAL A 71 -0.79 8.07 -11.19
C VAL A 71 -2.02 8.72 -10.57
N TYR A 72 -1.80 9.66 -9.66
CA TYR A 72 -2.84 10.41 -8.97
C TYR A 72 -2.48 11.90 -8.87
N GLN A 73 -3.51 12.75 -8.74
CA GLN A 73 -3.34 14.15 -8.38
C GLN A 73 -3.27 14.28 -6.86
N PHE A 74 -2.14 14.70 -6.32
CA PHE A 74 -1.95 14.96 -4.90
C PHE A 74 -2.12 16.44 -4.57
N GLY A 75 -2.63 16.72 -3.38
CA GLY A 75 -2.85 18.08 -2.89
C GLY A 75 -1.61 18.71 -2.27
N GLY A 76 -0.57 17.92 -1.97
CA GLY A 76 0.60 18.38 -1.21
C GLY A 76 0.28 18.67 0.25
N THR A 77 -0.69 17.96 0.82
CA THR A 77 -1.17 18.20 2.19
C THR A 77 -0.97 16.98 3.08
N ARG A 78 -1.11 17.14 4.39
CA ARG A 78 -1.08 16.01 5.35
C ARG A 78 -2.22 15.00 5.17
N ASN A 79 -3.20 15.30 4.31
CA ASN A 79 -4.27 14.37 3.96
C ASN A 79 -3.84 13.40 2.84
N ASP A 80 -2.74 13.67 2.14
CA ASP A 80 -2.18 12.77 1.14
C ASP A 80 -1.38 11.65 1.82
N TYR A 81 -1.65 10.40 1.45
CA TYR A 81 -0.91 9.26 1.98
C TYR A 81 -1.14 7.98 1.18
N VAL A 82 -0.25 7.01 1.37
CA VAL A 82 -0.50 5.60 1.07
C VAL A 82 -0.67 4.86 2.38
N SER A 83 -1.63 3.94 2.46
CA SER A 83 -1.88 3.11 3.64
C SER A 83 -1.95 1.65 3.24
N LEU A 84 -1.41 0.78 4.08
CA LEU A 84 -1.55 -0.67 3.96
C LEU A 84 -1.97 -1.23 5.33
N ALA A 85 -2.85 -2.20 5.32
CA ALA A 85 -3.25 -2.97 6.49
C ALA A 85 -3.11 -4.45 6.20
N ASP A 86 -2.95 -5.27 7.25
CA ASP A 86 -2.87 -6.72 7.12
C ASP A 86 -4.22 -7.42 6.85
N VAL A 87 -5.29 -6.65 6.62
CA VAL A 87 -6.62 -7.15 6.26
C VAL A 87 -6.71 -7.41 4.75
N THR A 88 -6.38 -8.64 4.33
CA THR A 88 -6.34 -9.05 2.92
C THR A 88 -7.59 -9.81 2.48
N TYR A 89 -8.46 -10.22 3.41
CA TYR A 89 -9.63 -11.07 3.14
C TYR A 89 -9.29 -12.40 2.44
N GLU A 90 -8.02 -12.82 2.50
CA GLU A 90 -7.61 -14.21 2.31
C GLU A 90 -7.80 -14.96 3.63
N SER A 91 -7.83 -16.28 3.63
CA SER A 91 -8.02 -17.10 4.84
C SER A 91 -7.13 -16.64 6.01
N TRP A 92 -7.66 -16.67 7.22
CA TRP A 92 -6.98 -16.14 8.42
C TRP A 92 -5.62 -16.82 8.64
N ILE A 93 -4.57 -16.01 8.87
CA ILE A 93 -3.17 -16.48 9.11
C ILE A 93 -2.71 -17.46 8.01
N SER A 94 -3.10 -17.23 6.76
CA SER A 94 -2.68 -18.08 5.62
C SER A 94 -1.58 -17.44 4.78
N ARG A 95 -1.44 -16.11 4.86
CA ARG A 95 -0.49 -15.32 4.09
C ARG A 95 0.24 -14.33 4.97
N GLN A 96 1.48 -14.01 4.60
CA GLN A 96 2.27 -12.93 5.15
C GLN A 96 2.12 -11.69 4.27
N ILE A 97 1.97 -10.54 4.91
CA ILE A 97 1.96 -9.23 4.27
C ILE A 97 3.21 -8.43 4.68
N ALA A 98 3.93 -7.95 3.68
CA ALA A 98 5.14 -7.17 3.87
C ALA A 98 4.84 -5.67 3.76
N PHE A 99 5.56 -4.88 4.55
CA PHE A 99 5.52 -3.43 4.58
C PHE A 99 6.96 -2.95 4.44
N ASP A 100 7.18 -1.94 3.62
CA ASP A 100 8.52 -1.36 3.43
C ASP A 100 8.41 0.12 3.06
N ALA A 101 8.74 0.48 1.82
CA ALA A 101 8.86 1.87 1.38
C ALA A 101 7.85 2.24 0.28
N VAL A 102 7.57 3.54 0.21
CA VAL A 102 6.76 4.17 -0.83
C VAL A 102 7.58 5.29 -1.46
N LYS A 103 7.53 5.42 -2.79
CA LYS A 103 8.11 6.57 -3.51
C LYS A 103 7.06 7.22 -4.39
N PHE A 104 7.19 8.51 -4.60
CA PHE A 104 6.32 9.32 -5.44
C PHE A 104 7.17 9.98 -6.52
N VAL A 105 6.81 9.78 -7.78
CA VAL A 105 7.55 10.30 -8.94
C VAL A 105 6.68 11.29 -9.69
N PRO A 106 7.09 12.56 -9.87
CA PRO A 106 6.33 13.55 -10.64
C PRO A 106 5.98 13.06 -12.06
N ARG A 107 4.84 13.51 -12.59
CA ARG A 107 4.34 13.17 -13.93
C ARG A 107 3.89 14.40 -14.70
#